data_AF-A0A6M3IXV3-F1
#
_entry.id   AF-A0A6M3IXV3-F1
#
_cell.length_a   1.000
_cell.length_b   1.000
_cell.length_c   1.000
_cell.angle_alpha   90.00
_cell.angle_beta   90.00
_cell.angle_gamma   90.00
#
_symmetry.space_group_name_H-M   'P 1'
#
loop_
_entity.id
_entity.type
_entity.pdbx_description
1 polymer ?
#
loop_
_entity_poly.entity_id
_entity_poly.type
_entity_poly.pdbx_seq_one_letter_code
_entity_poly.pdbx_strand_id
1 'polypeptide(L)'
;MANRVNHADVAEIIETSVTDTTPFITAANRLLEIALDSADQAILGDNLLEEIEKFLAAHLVALRDPVEGRAKVGASEAQFMLGANTGEGLRLTPYGQTACALDVTGKLSSLGKKQGMSIKAIDLEL
;
A
#
# COMPACT_ATOMS: atom_id res chain seq x y z
N MET A 1 -16.05 8.19 -3.39
CA MET A 1 -17.01 7.06 -3.50
C MET A 1 -17.32 6.57 -2.08
N ALA A 2 -18.27 5.65 -1.92
CA ALA A 2 -18.44 4.96 -0.64
C ALA A 2 -17.25 4.00 -0.43
N ASN A 3 -16.94 3.71 0.84
CA ASN A 3 -15.95 2.68 1.18
C ASN A 3 -16.47 1.32 0.68
N ARG A 4 -15.58 0.53 0.07
CA ARG A 4 -15.92 -0.80 -0.46
C ARG A 4 -15.91 -1.88 0.62
N VAL A 5 -15.12 -1.64 1.67
CA VAL A 5 -14.95 -2.56 2.80
C VAL A 5 -15.33 -1.90 4.11
N ASN A 6 -15.53 -2.71 5.13
CA ASN A 6 -15.90 -2.29 6.48
C ASN A 6 -14.87 -2.75 7.52
N HIS A 7 -15.11 -2.41 8.78
CA HIS A 7 -14.20 -2.73 9.88
C HIS A 7 -13.94 -4.24 10.03
N ALA A 8 -14.97 -5.08 9.89
CA ALA A 8 -14.85 -6.52 10.05
C ALA A 8 -13.94 -7.14 8.98
N ASP A 9 -14.04 -6.68 7.73
CA ASP A 9 -13.21 -7.19 6.63
C ASP A 9 -11.72 -6.94 6.90
N VAL A 10 -11.38 -5.76 7.44
CA VAL A 10 -10.00 -5.42 7.79
C VAL A 10 -9.55 -6.22 9.03
N ALA A 11 -10.40 -6.31 10.06
CA ALA A 11 -10.09 -7.02 11.30
C ALA A 11 -9.88 -8.53 11.08
N GLU A 12 -10.41 -9.12 10.01
CA GLU A 12 -10.17 -10.51 9.64
C GLU A 12 -8.71 -10.76 9.21
N ILE A 13 -8.04 -9.76 8.64
CA ILE A 13 -6.70 -9.93 8.05
C ILE A 13 -5.57 -9.35 8.91
N ILE A 14 -5.87 -8.54 9.93
CA ILE A 14 -4.86 -7.94 10.81
C ILE A 14 -5.23 -8.07 12.28
N GLU A 15 -4.31 -8.61 13.07
CA GLU A 15 -4.36 -8.51 14.52
C GLU A 15 -3.91 -7.11 14.95
N THR A 16 -4.79 -6.35 15.60
CA THR A 16 -4.49 -4.98 16.04
C THR A 16 -5.27 -4.64 17.31
N SER A 17 -4.72 -3.72 18.10
CA SER A 17 -5.40 -3.07 19.22
C SER A 17 -6.35 -1.94 18.79
N VAL A 18 -6.32 -1.56 17.50
CA VAL A 18 -7.19 -0.51 16.95
C VAL A 18 -8.64 -0.99 16.92
N THR A 19 -9.48 -0.34 17.72
CA THR A 19 -10.91 -0.71 17.89
C THR A 19 -11.80 -0.25 16.74
N ASP A 20 -11.39 0.76 15.98
CA ASP A 20 -12.12 1.27 14.81
C ASP A 20 -11.15 1.54 13.66
N THR A 21 -11.31 0.77 12.59
CA THR A 21 -10.48 0.87 11.38
C THR A 21 -11.10 1.77 10.31
N THR A 22 -12.30 2.31 10.52
CA THR A 22 -13.04 3.17 9.57
C THR A 22 -12.22 4.36 9.05
N PRO A 23 -11.43 5.08 9.88
CA PRO A 23 -10.60 6.17 9.38
C PRO A 23 -9.53 5.70 8.38
N PHE A 24 -8.98 4.50 8.59
CA PHE A 24 -7.95 3.91 7.72
C PHE A 24 -8.55 3.39 6.42
N ILE A 25 -9.75 2.82 6.47
CA ILE A 25 -10.53 2.43 5.30
C ILE A 25 -10.84 3.66 4.44
N THR A 26 -11.31 4.73 5.07
CA THR A 26 -11.61 5.99 4.36
C THR A 26 -10.36 6.59 3.71
N ALA A 27 -9.22 6.54 4.42
CA ALA A 27 -7.94 6.97 3.85
C ALA A 27 -7.47 6.08 2.69
N ALA A 28 -7.62 4.76 2.81
CA ALA A 28 -7.31 3.79 1.75
C ALA A 28 -8.17 4.02 0.51
N ASN A 29 -9.49 4.22 0.67
CA ASN A 29 -10.40 4.53 -0.41
C ASN A 29 -9.97 5.80 -1.16
N ARG A 30 -9.64 6.88 -0.43
CA ARG A 30 -9.14 8.12 -1.05
C ARG A 30 -7.80 7.93 -1.77
N LEU A 31 -6.89 7.15 -1.20
CA LEU A 31 -5.61 6.86 -1.85
C LEU A 31 -5.81 6.09 -3.15
N LEU A 32 -6.72 5.12 -3.15
CA LEU A 32 -7.10 4.34 -4.32
C LEU A 32 -7.68 5.25 -5.42
N GLU A 33 -8.60 6.17 -5.06
CA GLU A 33 -9.20 7.13 -5.99
C GLU A 33 -8.19 8.11 -6.60
N ILE A 34 -7.17 8.50 -5.83
CA ILE A 34 -6.10 9.38 -6.31
C ILE A 34 -5.15 8.62 -7.22
N ALA A 35 -4.89 7.34 -6.92
CA ALA A 35 -3.90 6.55 -7.62
C ALA A 35 -4.42 5.92 -8.93
N LEU A 36 -5.71 5.59 -8.98
CA LEU A 36 -6.34 4.83 -10.06
C LEU A 36 -7.41 5.66 -10.77
N ASP A 37 -7.22 5.88 -12.07
CA ASP A 37 -8.24 6.51 -12.89
C ASP A 37 -9.39 5.54 -13.23
N SER A 38 -10.41 6.02 -13.95
CA SER A 38 -11.57 5.19 -14.30
C SER A 38 -11.22 4.01 -15.22
N ALA A 39 -10.17 4.10 -16.02
CA ALA A 39 -9.73 3.00 -16.87
C ALA A 39 -9.00 1.93 -16.05
N ASP A 40 -8.14 2.36 -15.10
CA ASP A 40 -7.49 1.45 -14.16
C ASP A 40 -8.52 0.69 -13.30
N GLN A 41 -9.53 1.41 -12.79
CA GLN A 41 -10.62 0.81 -12.00
C GLN A 41 -11.45 -0.19 -12.81
N ALA A 42 -11.70 0.09 -14.09
CA ALA A 42 -12.41 -0.85 -14.98
C ALA A 42 -11.59 -2.13 -15.28
N ILE A 43 -10.26 -2.02 -15.35
CA ILE A 43 -9.37 -3.18 -15.55
C ILE A 43 -9.37 -4.08 -14.31
N LEU A 44 -9.33 -3.49 -13.12
CA LEU A 44 -9.30 -4.23 -11.87
C LEU A 44 -10.66 -4.86 -11.55
N GLY A 45 -11.74 -4.12 -11.79
CA GLY A 45 -13.09 -4.54 -11.40
C GLY A 45 -13.31 -4.51 -9.88
N ASP A 46 -14.58 -4.57 -9.49
CA ASP A 46 -14.99 -4.28 -8.10
C ASP A 46 -14.36 -5.23 -7.08
N ASN A 47 -14.26 -6.53 -7.39
CA ASN A 47 -13.68 -7.53 -6.48
C ASN A 47 -12.21 -7.26 -6.17
N LEU A 48 -11.39 -6.87 -7.15
CA LEU A 48 -9.98 -6.53 -6.89
C LEU A 48 -9.87 -5.20 -6.17
N LEU A 49 -10.73 -4.22 -6.50
CA LEU A 49 -10.73 -2.93 -5.81
C LEU A 49 -11.10 -3.08 -4.32
N GLU A 50 -12.04 -3.98 -4.00
CA GLU A 50 -12.39 -4.36 -2.62
C GLU A 50 -11.18 -4.94 -1.87
N GLU A 51 -10.53 -5.96 -2.45
CA GLU A 51 -9.35 -6.58 -1.83
C GLU A 51 -8.19 -5.58 -1.68
N ILE A 52 -7.93 -4.75 -2.69
CA ILE A 52 -6.88 -3.72 -2.62
C ILE A 52 -7.20 -2.71 -1.52
N GLU A 53 -8.44 -2.23 -1.41
CA GLU A 53 -8.86 -1.29 -0.35
C GLU A 53 -8.69 -1.91 1.04
N LYS A 54 -9.05 -3.19 1.21
CA LYS A 54 -8.85 -3.95 2.45
C LYS A 54 -7.38 -4.02 2.86
N PHE A 55 -6.50 -4.41 1.95
CA PHE A 55 -5.07 -4.53 2.21
C PHE A 55 -4.39 -3.17 2.40
N LEU A 56 -4.82 -2.13 1.69
CA LEU A 56 -4.36 -0.76 1.94
C LEU A 56 -4.79 -0.25 3.32
N ALA A 57 -6.02 -0.52 3.74
CA ALA A 57 -6.49 -0.15 5.07
C ALA A 57 -5.68 -0.87 6.16
N ALA A 58 -5.45 -2.18 6.02
CA ALA A 58 -4.61 -2.96 6.92
C ALA A 58 -3.15 -2.46 6.94
N HIS A 59 -2.60 -2.04 5.81
CA HIS A 59 -1.28 -1.40 5.75
C HIS A 59 -1.22 -0.15 6.62
N LEU A 60 -2.22 0.74 6.51
CA LEU A 60 -2.26 1.97 7.30
C LEU A 60 -2.48 1.71 8.79
N VAL A 61 -3.26 0.68 9.15
CA VAL A 61 -3.42 0.23 10.54
C VAL A 61 -2.10 -0.29 11.09
N ALA A 62 -1.39 -1.16 10.33
CA ALA A 62 -0.10 -1.71 10.73
C ALA A 62 1.01 -0.66 10.91
N LEU A 63 0.93 0.46 10.18
CA LEU A 63 1.83 1.59 10.38
C LEU A 63 1.56 2.35 11.70
N ARG A 64 0.30 2.40 12.14
CA ARG A 64 -0.09 3.05 13.40
C ARG A 64 0.18 2.15 14.60
N ASP A 65 -0.19 0.88 14.48
CA ASP A 65 -0.08 -0.13 15.54
C ASP A 65 0.77 -1.29 15.01
N PRO A 66 2.10 -1.12 15.01
CA PRO A 66 3.00 -2.19 14.61
C PRO A 66 2.83 -3.33 15.61
N VAL A 67 2.43 -4.51 15.13
CA VAL A 67 2.35 -5.70 15.96
C VAL A 67 3.77 -6.03 16.45
N GLU A 68 4.05 -5.77 17.74
CA GLU A 68 5.28 -6.18 18.41
C GLU A 68 5.27 -7.71 18.56
N GLY A 69 5.65 -8.45 17.51
CA GLY A 69 5.44 -9.90 17.53
C GLY A 69 6.31 -10.74 16.60
N ARG A 70 7.45 -11.22 17.14
CA ARG A 70 8.26 -12.38 16.70
C ARG A 70 9.32 -12.15 15.60
N ALA A 71 10.33 -11.35 15.90
CA ALA A 71 11.66 -11.54 15.34
C ALA A 71 12.66 -12.01 16.42
N LYS A 72 12.40 -13.20 17.00
CA LYS A 72 13.47 -14.12 17.40
C LYS A 72 13.69 -15.08 16.24
N VAL A 73 14.34 -14.62 15.19
CA VAL A 73 15.03 -15.48 14.23
C VAL A 73 16.45 -14.95 14.20
N GLY A 74 17.38 -15.75 14.76
CA GLY A 74 18.74 -15.34 15.01
C GLY A 74 19.46 -14.87 13.73
N ALA A 75 20.34 -13.89 13.93
CA ALA A 75 21.43 -13.52 13.03
C ALA A 75 21.09 -12.82 11.69
N SER A 76 19.95 -12.15 11.59
CA SER A 76 19.87 -10.94 10.75
C SER A 76 19.00 -9.95 11.48
N GLU A 77 19.60 -8.82 11.83
CA GLU A 77 18.95 -7.72 12.52
C GLU A 77 17.59 -7.47 11.90
N ALA A 78 16.52 -7.80 12.65
CA ALA A 78 15.20 -7.27 12.41
C ALA A 78 15.27 -5.78 12.72
N GLN A 79 15.93 -5.07 11.83
CA GLN A 79 15.77 -3.65 11.63
C GLN A 79 14.33 -3.50 11.13
N PHE A 80 13.39 -3.53 12.06
CA PHE A 80 12.14 -2.79 11.96
C PHE A 80 12.52 -1.30 11.88
N MET A 81 13.18 -0.92 10.78
CA MET A 81 13.39 0.46 10.40
C MET A 81 12.09 0.92 9.77
N LEU A 82 11.08 1.11 10.61
CA LEU A 82 9.89 1.89 10.25
C LEU A 82 10.26 3.36 9.91
N GLY A 83 11.55 3.72 9.85
CA GLY A 83 12.02 5.09 9.64
C GLY A 83 13.37 5.30 8.94
N ALA A 84 14.04 4.31 8.34
CA ALA A 84 15.34 4.55 7.69
C ALA A 84 15.37 4.37 6.17
N ASN A 85 14.39 3.68 5.58
CA ASN A 85 14.18 3.67 4.14
C ASN A 85 12.90 4.45 3.82
N THR A 86 12.97 5.78 3.83
CA THR A 86 11.87 6.69 3.45
C THR A 86 11.37 6.52 2.00
N GLY A 87 11.90 5.54 1.25
CA GLY A 87 11.52 5.21 -0.12
C GLY A 87 10.68 3.94 -0.28
N GLU A 88 10.42 3.16 0.77
CA GLU A 88 9.69 1.89 0.61
C GLU A 88 8.16 2.05 0.60
N GLY A 89 7.62 3.10 1.21
CA GLY A 89 6.19 3.48 1.10
C GLY A 89 5.24 2.31 1.38
N LEU A 90 4.42 1.95 0.39
CA LEU A 90 3.49 0.81 0.49
C LEU A 90 4.18 -0.54 0.73
N ARG A 91 5.50 -0.67 0.51
CA ARG A 91 6.23 -1.93 0.72
C ARG A 91 6.68 -2.17 2.15
N LEU A 92 6.47 -1.21 3.05
CA LEU A 92 6.88 -1.29 4.46
C LEU A 92 6.19 -2.40 5.26
N THR A 93 5.01 -2.86 4.81
CA THR A 93 4.29 -3.94 5.49
C THR A 93 3.86 -5.02 4.49
N PRO A 94 3.68 -6.28 4.93
CA PRO A 94 3.16 -7.34 4.06
C PRO A 94 1.84 -6.97 3.40
N TYR A 95 0.97 -6.26 4.13
CA TYR A 95 -0.33 -5.82 3.60
C TYR A 95 -0.20 -4.86 2.42
N GLY A 96 0.71 -3.89 2.50
CA GLY A 96 0.92 -2.96 1.40
C GLY A 96 1.66 -3.59 0.21
N GLN A 97 2.51 -4.59 0.46
CA GLN A 97 3.08 -5.43 -0.60
C GLN A 97 1.98 -6.23 -1.33
N THR A 98 1.04 -6.81 -0.59
CA THR A 98 -0.11 -7.53 -1.17
C THR A 98 -1.01 -6.60 -1.97
N ALA A 99 -1.34 -5.42 -1.46
CA ALA A 99 -2.11 -4.42 -2.21
C ALA A 99 -1.43 -4.07 -3.55
N CYS A 100 -0.10 -3.91 -3.54
CA CYS A 100 0.68 -3.67 -4.75
C CYS A 100 0.72 -4.86 -5.71
N ALA A 101 0.59 -6.10 -5.21
CA ALA A 101 0.57 -7.31 -6.03
C ALA A 101 -0.80 -7.55 -6.69
N LEU A 102 -1.88 -7.14 -6.02
CA LEU A 102 -3.25 -7.21 -6.54
C LEU A 102 -3.52 -6.14 -7.60
N ASP A 103 -2.83 -5.00 -7.54
CA ASP A 103 -2.89 -3.96 -8.56
C ASP A 103 -2.09 -4.36 -9.82
N VAL A 104 -2.76 -5.03 -10.76
CA VAL A 104 -2.17 -5.43 -12.04
C VAL A 104 -1.80 -4.26 -12.96
N THR A 105 -2.25 -3.03 -12.66
CA THR A 105 -1.89 -1.82 -13.42
C THR A 105 -0.51 -1.28 -13.01
N GLY A 106 -0.03 -1.65 -11.82
CA GLY A 106 1.25 -1.20 -11.27
C GLY A 106 1.26 0.27 -10.79
N LYS A 107 0.10 0.95 -10.75
CA LYS A 107 -0.02 2.34 -10.32
C LYS A 107 0.33 2.50 -8.85
N LEU A 108 -0.14 1.61 -7.98
CA LEU A 108 0.18 1.62 -6.55
C LEU A 108 1.68 1.42 -6.31
N SER A 109 2.32 0.51 -7.05
CA SER A 109 3.78 0.28 -6.99
C SER A 109 4.62 1.45 -7.48
N SER A 110 4.00 2.40 -8.19
CA SER A 110 4.63 3.60 -8.75
C SER A 110 4.44 4.84 -7.88
N LEU A 111 3.55 4.78 -6.88
CA LEU A 111 3.35 5.86 -5.91
C LEU A 111 4.66 6.17 -5.17
N GLY A 112 5.03 7.45 -5.12
CA GLY A 112 6.23 7.92 -4.43
C GLY A 112 7.56 7.72 -5.16
N LYS A 113 7.58 6.97 -6.27
CA LYS A 113 8.75 6.94 -7.16
C LYS A 113 8.73 8.21 -8.02
N LYS A 114 9.68 9.13 -7.81
CA LYS A 114 9.95 10.18 -8.81
C LYS A 114 10.19 9.47 -10.14
N GLN A 115 9.38 9.75 -11.16
CA GLN A 115 9.69 9.29 -12.51
C GLN A 115 11.09 9.79 -12.84
N GLY A 116 12.06 8.89 -12.88
CA GLY A 116 13.39 9.17 -13.37
C GLY A 116 13.27 9.48 -14.84
N MET A 117 13.08 10.76 -15.18
CA MET A 117 13.07 11.24 -16.54
C MET A 117 14.49 11.02 -17.08
N SER A 118 14.70 9.89 -17.77
CA SER A 118 15.94 9.63 -18.49
C SER A 118 15.96 10.54 -19.71
N ILE A 119 16.55 11.72 -19.56
CA ILE A 119 16.86 12.59 -20.69
C ILE A 119 17.98 11.88 -21.45
N LYS A 120 17.63 11.17 -22.53
CA LYS A 120 18.63 10.75 -23.51
C LYS A 120 19.20 12.03 -24.11
N ALA A 121 20.46 12.33 -23.79
CA ALA A 121 21.20 13.36 -24.51
C ALA A 121 21.20 12.96 -25.99
N ILE A 122 20.55 13.77 -26.83
CA ILE A 122 20.73 13.70 -28.27
C ILE A 122 22.01 14.48 -28.51
N ASP A 123 23.10 13.79 -28.81
CA ASP A 123 24.34 14.41 -29.28
C ASP A 123 24.01 15.14 -30.59
N LEU A 124 23.92 16.46 -30.51
CA LEU A 124 23.77 17.34 -31.66
C LEU A 124 25.17 17.55 -32.23
N GLU A 125 25.56 16.73 -33.21
CA GLU A 125 26.76 16.98 -34.00
C GLU A 125 26.59 18.30 -34.77
N LEU A 126 27.49 19.25 -34.48
CA LEU A 126 27.70 20.51 -35.20
C LEU A 126 28.86 20.35 -36.18
#